data_AF-R8N6S2-F1
#
_entry.id   AF-R8N6S2-F1
#
_cell.length_a   1.000
_cell.length_b   1.000
_cell.length_c   1.000
_cell.angle_alpha   90.00
_cell.angle_beta   90.00
_cell.angle_gamma   90.00
#
_symmetry.space_group_name_H-M   'P 1'
#
loop_
_entity.id
_entity.type
_entity.pdbx_description
1 polymer ?
#
loop_
_entity_poly.entity_id
_entity_poly.type
_entity_poly.pdbx_seq_one_letter_code
_entity_poly.pdbx_strand_id
1 'polypeptide(L)'
;MIFRQLQKCVDSWKTTYKGIFSNEILDNITYDQREKLWESIFQKEDGHQFRFVAETLNGKIIGFIDGGVERTGTYNCDGELYAIYILQEYQGMKIGQRLFQALLFDCKKDNMQSLLVWVVSNNPSKKFYEKYNPEKIDTKLLERLNVEEIAYAWRDMDCLYKSLLI
;
A
#
# COMPACT_ATOMS: atom_id res chain seq x y z
N MET A 1 -0.10 0.66 -22.11
CA MET A 1 1.21 -0.01 -21.86
C MET A 1 1.45 -0.33 -20.38
N ILE A 2 0.94 0.47 -19.43
CA ILE A 2 0.93 0.20 -17.97
C ILE A 2 -0.04 -0.95 -17.59
N PHE A 3 -1.16 -1.02 -18.28
CA PHE A 3 -2.31 -1.88 -18.02
C PHE A 3 -2.07 -3.39 -18.06
N ARG A 4 -1.34 -3.89 -19.07
CA ARG A 4 -0.93 -5.32 -19.15
C ARG A 4 -0.02 -5.76 -18.00
N GLN A 5 0.66 -4.84 -17.32
CA GLN A 5 1.64 -5.16 -16.27
C GLN A 5 0.99 -5.27 -14.88
N LEU A 6 -0.22 -4.70 -14.70
CA LEU A 6 -1.05 -4.86 -13.50
C LEU A 6 -1.70 -6.26 -13.40
N GLN A 7 -1.70 -7.07 -14.47
CA GLN A 7 -2.16 -8.48 -14.42
C GLN A 7 -1.35 -9.29 -13.42
N LYS A 8 -0.02 -9.15 -13.44
CA LYS A 8 0.84 -9.82 -12.46
C LYS A 8 0.62 -9.31 -11.04
N CYS A 9 0.08 -8.09 -10.89
CA CYS A 9 -0.34 -7.56 -9.59
C CYS A 9 -1.60 -8.25 -9.04
N VAL A 10 -2.48 -8.74 -9.92
CA VAL A 10 -3.63 -9.54 -9.53
C VAL A 10 -3.19 -10.95 -9.17
N ASP A 11 -2.29 -11.57 -9.93
CA ASP A 11 -1.80 -12.92 -9.65
C ASP A 11 -1.06 -13.02 -8.31
N SER A 12 -0.17 -12.06 -8.02
CA SER A 12 0.52 -12.05 -6.73
C SER A 12 -0.37 -11.54 -5.59
N TRP A 13 -1.46 -10.81 -5.84
CA TRP A 13 -2.51 -10.59 -4.84
C TRP A 13 -3.30 -11.87 -4.55
N LYS A 14 -3.77 -12.59 -5.58
CA LYS A 14 -4.42 -13.90 -5.40
C LYS A 14 -3.52 -14.87 -4.64
N THR A 15 -2.21 -14.84 -4.91
CA THR A 15 -1.23 -15.65 -4.18
C THR A 15 -1.03 -15.19 -2.74
N THR A 16 -0.94 -13.87 -2.51
CA THR A 16 -0.76 -13.29 -1.16
C THR A 16 -1.95 -13.56 -0.25
N TYR A 17 -3.17 -13.55 -0.79
CA TYR A 17 -4.40 -13.75 -0.03
C TYR A 17 -4.99 -15.16 -0.17
N LYS A 18 -4.27 -16.08 -0.82
CA LYS A 18 -4.64 -17.49 -0.88
C LYS A 18 -4.65 -18.09 0.53
N GLY A 19 -5.80 -18.58 0.95
CA GLY A 19 -6.01 -19.09 2.32
C GLY A 19 -6.32 -18.00 3.37
N ILE A 20 -6.36 -16.72 2.97
CA ILE A 20 -6.86 -15.61 3.79
C ILE A 20 -8.30 -15.26 3.37
N PHE A 21 -8.56 -15.15 2.07
CA PHE A 21 -9.90 -15.00 1.51
C PHE A 21 -10.44 -16.32 0.98
N SER A 22 -11.77 -16.44 0.88
CA SER A 22 -12.40 -17.59 0.22
C SER A 22 -12.00 -17.63 -1.26
N ASN A 23 -11.92 -18.82 -1.84
CA ASN A 23 -11.62 -18.98 -3.27
C ASN A 23 -12.63 -18.22 -4.13
N GLU A 24 -13.91 -18.17 -3.72
CA GLU A 24 -14.95 -17.40 -4.39
C GLU A 24 -14.66 -15.89 -4.44
N ILE A 25 -14.10 -15.30 -3.38
CA ILE A 25 -13.66 -13.89 -3.36
C ILE A 25 -12.43 -13.68 -4.26
N LEU A 26 -11.47 -14.61 -4.19
CA LEU A 26 -10.24 -14.56 -5.01
C LEU A 26 -10.56 -14.75 -6.51
N ASP A 27 -11.55 -15.56 -6.83
CA ASP A 27 -11.96 -15.89 -8.20
C ASP A 27 -12.87 -14.82 -8.80
N ASN A 28 -13.68 -14.13 -7.98
CA ASN A 28 -14.53 -13.02 -8.40
C ASN A 28 -13.77 -11.70 -8.63
N ILE A 29 -12.53 -11.58 -8.17
CA ILE A 29 -11.69 -10.43 -8.51
C ILE A 29 -11.19 -10.60 -9.94
N THR A 30 -11.86 -9.89 -10.84
CA THR A 30 -11.54 -9.85 -12.25
C THR A 30 -10.53 -8.75 -12.57
N TYR A 31 -9.68 -9.03 -13.56
CA TYR A 31 -8.69 -8.10 -14.11
C TYR A 31 -9.31 -6.72 -14.39
N ASP A 32 -10.48 -6.70 -15.06
CA ASP A 32 -11.18 -5.47 -15.45
C ASP A 32 -11.65 -4.61 -14.26
N GLN A 33 -12.03 -5.21 -13.13
CA GLN A 33 -12.50 -4.46 -11.95
C GLN A 33 -11.35 -3.76 -11.24
N ARG A 34 -10.18 -4.41 -11.19
CA ARG A 34 -8.97 -3.85 -10.60
C ARG A 34 -8.36 -2.82 -11.53
N GLU A 35 -8.28 -3.10 -12.83
CA GLU A 35 -7.85 -2.14 -13.83
C GLU A 35 -8.71 -0.86 -13.80
N LYS A 36 -10.05 -0.97 -13.74
CA LYS A 36 -10.94 0.19 -13.60
C LYS A 36 -10.79 0.93 -12.27
N LEU A 37 -10.59 0.21 -11.16
CA LEU A 37 -10.29 0.84 -9.88
C LEU A 37 -8.97 1.62 -9.96
N TRP A 38 -7.93 1.03 -10.54
CA TRP A 38 -6.64 1.67 -10.74
C TRP A 38 -6.75 2.85 -11.71
N GLU A 39 -7.43 2.71 -12.85
CA GLU A 39 -7.72 3.83 -13.76
C GLU A 39 -8.41 4.97 -13.02
N SER A 40 -9.42 4.67 -12.19
CA SER A 40 -10.11 5.69 -11.41
C SER A 40 -9.24 6.36 -10.34
N ILE A 41 -8.30 5.63 -9.74
CA ILE A 41 -7.32 6.15 -8.77
C ILE A 41 -6.27 7.00 -9.50
N PHE A 42 -5.79 6.55 -10.66
CA PHE A 42 -4.75 7.23 -11.41
C PHE A 42 -5.24 8.47 -12.18
N GLN A 43 -6.53 8.52 -12.54
CA GLN A 43 -7.17 9.64 -13.26
C GLN A 43 -7.66 10.76 -12.33
N LYS A 44 -7.78 10.52 -11.02
CA LYS A 44 -8.08 11.60 -10.08
C LYS A 44 -6.82 12.43 -9.86
N GLU A 45 -6.82 13.66 -10.33
CA GLU A 45 -5.87 14.68 -9.88
C GLU A 45 -6.42 15.25 -8.57
N ASP A 46 -5.84 14.83 -7.46
CA ASP A 46 -6.05 15.46 -6.17
C ASP A 46 -4.70 16.03 -5.70
N GLY A 47 -4.70 17.25 -5.20
CA GLY A 47 -3.49 18.07 -4.99
C GLY A 47 -2.50 17.52 -3.96
N HIS A 48 -2.91 16.49 -3.21
CA HIS A 48 -2.16 15.94 -2.08
C HIS A 48 -2.03 14.42 -2.14
N GLN A 49 -1.99 13.84 -3.35
CA GLN A 49 -1.77 12.41 -3.58
C GLN A 49 -0.41 12.14 -4.22
N PHE A 50 0.34 11.20 -3.64
CA PHE A 50 1.69 10.81 -4.06
C PHE A 50 1.69 9.39 -4.59
N ARG A 51 2.09 9.22 -5.85
CA ARG A 51 2.09 7.94 -6.56
C ARG A 51 3.44 7.68 -7.21
N PHE A 52 3.99 6.50 -6.95
CA PHE A 52 5.25 6.07 -7.57
C PHE A 52 5.15 4.64 -8.09
N VAL A 53 5.89 4.36 -9.16
CA VAL A 53 6.06 3.01 -9.70
C VAL A 53 7.52 2.60 -9.59
N ALA A 54 7.75 1.30 -9.34
CA ALA A 54 9.05 0.68 -9.46
C ALA A 54 9.15 0.04 -10.84
N GLU A 55 10.17 0.41 -11.60
CA GLU A 55 10.38 -0.04 -12.96
C GLU A 55 11.77 -0.71 -13.10
N THR A 56 11.85 -1.76 -13.91
CA THR A 56 13.11 -2.38 -14.32
C THR A 56 13.79 -1.55 -15.41
N LEU A 57 15.07 -1.83 -15.69
CA LEU A 57 15.83 -1.14 -16.75
C LEU A 57 15.20 -1.28 -18.15
N ASN A 58 14.42 -2.33 -18.41
CA ASN A 58 13.73 -2.56 -19.68
C ASN A 58 12.29 -2.03 -19.71
N GLY A 59 11.88 -1.24 -18.72
CA GLY A 59 10.60 -0.55 -18.72
C GLY A 59 9.41 -1.37 -18.20
N LYS A 60 9.67 -2.42 -17.39
CA LYS A 60 8.62 -3.24 -16.77
C LYS A 60 8.36 -2.73 -15.36
N ILE A 61 7.13 -2.33 -15.10
CA ILE A 61 6.58 -2.02 -13.78
C ILE A 61 6.51 -3.32 -12.96
N ILE A 62 7.13 -3.28 -11.79
CA ILE A 62 7.28 -4.41 -10.88
C ILE A 62 6.70 -4.11 -9.48
N GLY A 63 6.24 -2.89 -9.25
CA GLY A 63 5.56 -2.50 -8.04
C GLY A 63 5.08 -1.05 -8.12
N PHE A 64 4.27 -0.65 -7.16
CA PHE A 64 3.81 0.72 -7.02
C PHE A 64 3.50 1.04 -5.55
N ILE A 65 3.33 2.33 -5.29
CA ILE A 65 2.84 2.86 -4.04
C ILE A 65 1.91 4.04 -4.32
N ASP A 66 0.90 4.18 -3.48
CA ASP A 66 -0.10 5.23 -3.53
C ASP A 66 -0.43 5.64 -2.09
N GLY A 67 -0.47 6.94 -1.83
CA GLY A 67 -0.87 7.52 -0.57
C GLY A 67 -1.08 9.02 -0.68
N GLY A 68 -1.56 9.63 0.38
CA GLY A 68 -1.92 11.05 0.38
C GLY A 68 -2.57 11.42 1.70
N VAL A 69 -3.43 12.44 1.70
CA VAL A 69 -4.16 12.87 2.91
C VAL A 69 -4.98 11.72 3.51
N GLU A 70 -5.02 11.64 4.83
CA GLU A 70 -5.85 10.64 5.52
C GLU A 70 -7.33 10.84 5.18
N ARG A 71 -8.00 9.75 4.77
CA ARG A 71 -9.30 9.86 4.09
C ARG A 71 -10.46 10.23 5.00
N THR A 72 -10.36 9.95 6.31
CA THR A 72 -11.50 10.00 7.23
C THR A 72 -11.44 11.16 8.22
N GLY A 73 -10.28 11.79 8.40
CA GLY A 73 -10.00 12.73 9.48
C GLY A 73 -10.10 12.14 10.89
N THR A 74 -10.29 10.83 11.04
CA THR A 74 -10.69 10.22 12.33
C THR A 74 -9.48 9.84 13.19
N TYR A 75 -8.33 9.58 12.58
CA TYR A 75 -7.19 8.96 13.27
C TYR A 75 -6.12 9.94 13.73
N ASN A 76 -6.35 11.26 13.55
CA ASN A 76 -5.38 12.30 13.84
C ASN A 76 -4.02 12.02 13.15
N CYS A 77 -4.09 11.56 11.91
CA CYS A 77 -2.94 11.39 11.02
C CYS A 77 -3.12 12.34 9.83
N ASP A 78 -2.02 12.95 9.37
CA ASP A 78 -2.05 13.86 8.23
C ASP A 78 -2.16 13.08 6.91
N GLY A 79 -1.38 12.00 6.81
CA GLY A 79 -1.34 11.15 5.63
C GLY A 79 -1.79 9.71 5.88
N GLU A 80 -2.05 9.00 4.80
CA GLU A 80 -2.40 7.59 4.76
C GLU A 80 -1.72 6.92 3.56
N LEU A 81 -1.10 5.77 3.81
CA LEU A 81 -0.64 4.85 2.77
C LEU A 81 -1.84 4.04 2.28
N TYR A 82 -2.32 4.39 1.10
CA TYR A 82 -3.49 3.79 0.49
C TYR A 82 -3.23 2.39 -0.03
N ALA A 83 -2.09 2.20 -0.70
CA ALA A 83 -1.70 0.92 -1.25
C ALA A 83 -0.19 0.89 -1.48
N ILE A 84 0.41 -0.27 -1.21
CA ILE A 84 1.74 -0.62 -1.69
C ILE A 84 1.69 -2.04 -2.22
N TYR A 85 2.32 -2.26 -3.35
CA TYR A 85 2.31 -3.56 -3.99
C TYR A 85 3.60 -3.80 -4.76
N ILE A 86 4.11 -5.03 -4.65
CA ILE A 86 5.30 -5.49 -5.38
C ILE A 86 5.02 -6.89 -5.88
N LEU A 87 5.35 -7.14 -7.14
CA LEU A 87 5.34 -8.47 -7.71
C LEU A 87 6.17 -9.44 -6.86
N GLN A 88 5.59 -10.59 -6.54
CA GLN A 88 6.21 -11.62 -5.70
C GLN A 88 7.65 -11.95 -6.10
N GLU A 89 7.94 -12.06 -7.40
CA GLU A 89 9.28 -12.36 -7.94
C GLU A 89 10.34 -11.28 -7.65
N TYR A 90 9.92 -10.09 -7.18
CA TYR A 90 10.77 -8.96 -6.82
C TYR A 90 10.67 -8.56 -5.34
N GLN A 91 9.95 -9.34 -4.51
CA GLN A 91 9.91 -9.10 -3.07
C GLN A 91 11.25 -9.47 -2.41
N GLY A 92 11.53 -8.92 -1.22
CA GLY A 92 12.81 -9.13 -0.53
C GLY A 92 14.00 -8.32 -1.10
N MET A 93 13.84 -7.67 -2.26
CA MET A 93 14.88 -6.85 -2.91
C MET A 93 14.89 -5.38 -2.46
N LYS A 94 14.31 -5.07 -1.29
CA LYS A 94 14.15 -3.70 -0.75
C LYS A 94 13.37 -2.71 -1.65
N ILE A 95 12.67 -3.18 -2.69
CA ILE A 95 11.86 -2.32 -3.57
C ILE A 95 10.75 -1.60 -2.79
N GLY A 96 10.07 -2.30 -1.87
CA GLY A 96 9.03 -1.70 -1.03
C GLY A 96 9.55 -0.61 -0.12
N GLN A 97 10.75 -0.82 0.44
CA GLN A 97 11.43 0.20 1.24
C GLN A 97 11.72 1.45 0.40
N ARG A 98 12.21 1.30 -0.84
CA ARG A 98 12.50 2.43 -1.74
C ARG A 98 11.24 3.18 -2.18
N LEU A 99 10.17 2.45 -2.49
CA LEU A 99 8.87 3.06 -2.80
C LEU A 99 8.32 3.82 -1.60
N PHE A 100 8.42 3.24 -0.40
CA PHE A 100 7.96 3.87 0.82
C PHE A 100 8.77 5.13 1.15
N GLN A 101 10.10 5.09 1.02
CA GLN A 101 10.96 6.27 1.14
C GLN A 101 10.54 7.40 0.19
N ALA A 102 10.26 7.09 -1.08
CA ALA A 102 9.82 8.08 -2.06
C ALA A 102 8.50 8.75 -1.64
N LEU A 103 7.54 7.95 -1.18
CA LEU A 103 6.26 8.47 -0.68
C LEU A 103 6.45 9.37 0.55
N LEU A 104 7.22 8.92 1.54
CA LEU A 104 7.46 9.71 2.75
C LEU A 104 8.20 11.01 2.46
N PHE A 105 9.13 11.01 1.51
CA PHE A 105 9.85 12.21 1.11
C PHE A 105 8.89 13.30 0.63
N ASP A 106 7.93 12.96 -0.23
CA ASP A 106 6.96 13.92 -0.74
C ASP A 106 5.89 14.28 0.30
N CYS A 107 5.43 13.33 1.13
CA CYS A 107 4.55 13.63 2.26
C CYS A 107 5.18 14.68 3.19
N LYS A 108 6.47 14.54 3.49
CA LYS A 108 7.21 15.51 4.31
C LYS A 108 7.35 16.87 3.65
N LYS A 109 7.59 16.90 2.34
CA LYS A 109 7.66 18.14 1.56
C LYS A 109 6.33 18.89 1.60
N ASP A 110 5.23 18.16 1.72
CA ASP A 110 3.87 18.69 1.91
C ASP A 110 3.50 18.91 3.39
N ASN A 111 4.49 18.92 4.28
CA ASN A 111 4.37 19.16 5.73
C ASN A 111 3.53 18.12 6.51
N MET A 112 3.27 16.94 5.96
CA MET A 112 2.65 15.85 6.71
C MET A 112 3.60 15.35 7.81
N GLN A 113 3.12 15.32 9.06
CA GLN A 113 3.88 14.93 10.26
C GLN A 113 3.59 13.50 10.70
N SER A 114 2.52 12.90 10.19
CA SER A 114 2.07 11.58 10.60
C SER A 114 1.48 10.78 9.44
N LEU A 115 1.54 9.45 9.55
CA LEU A 115 1.08 8.52 8.52
C LEU A 115 0.29 7.36 9.13
N LEU A 116 -0.83 7.02 8.50
CA LEU A 116 -1.66 5.85 8.77
C LEU A 116 -1.47 4.76 7.70
N VAL A 117 -1.62 3.49 8.04
CA VAL A 117 -1.85 2.41 7.07
C VAL A 117 -2.81 1.38 7.64
N TRP A 118 -3.72 0.89 6.78
CA TRP A 118 -4.55 -0.27 7.05
C TRP A 118 -3.94 -1.53 6.44
N VAL A 119 -3.91 -2.62 7.20
CA VAL A 119 -3.41 -3.90 6.72
C VAL A 119 -4.25 -5.06 7.28
N VAL A 120 -4.59 -6.01 6.42
CA VAL A 120 -5.26 -7.25 6.83
C VAL A 120 -4.40 -7.97 7.87
N SER A 121 -4.98 -8.32 9.02
CA SER A 121 -4.30 -8.85 10.20
C SER A 121 -3.54 -10.15 9.93
N ASN A 122 -4.03 -10.97 8.99
CA ASN A 122 -3.42 -12.23 8.57
C ASN A 122 -2.43 -12.08 7.40
N ASN A 123 -2.25 -10.88 6.84
CA ASN A 123 -1.29 -10.67 5.76
C ASN A 123 0.14 -10.65 6.31
N PRO A 124 1.04 -11.57 5.89
CA PRO A 124 2.42 -11.61 6.38
C PRO A 124 3.21 -10.33 6.05
N SER A 125 2.77 -9.57 5.05
CA SER A 125 3.34 -8.27 4.68
C SER A 125 3.20 -7.22 5.79
N LYS A 126 2.35 -7.42 6.81
CA LYS A 126 2.28 -6.52 7.97
C LYS A 126 3.63 -6.35 8.66
N LYS A 127 4.50 -7.38 8.61
CA LYS A 127 5.87 -7.35 9.13
C LYS A 127 6.74 -6.27 8.48
N PHE A 128 6.44 -5.87 7.24
CA PHE A 128 7.09 -4.74 6.60
C PHE A 128 6.85 -3.45 7.39
N TYR A 129 5.62 -3.20 7.83
CA TYR A 129 5.26 -2.04 8.63
C TYR A 129 5.77 -2.17 10.07
N GLU A 130 5.56 -3.33 10.71
CA GLU A 130 5.97 -3.58 12.10
C GLU A 130 7.48 -3.36 12.33
N LYS A 131 8.32 -3.60 11.31
CA LYS A 131 9.76 -3.32 11.34
C LYS A 131 10.08 -1.86 11.71
N TYR A 132 9.19 -0.92 11.37
CA TYR A 132 9.35 0.51 11.61
C TYR A 132 8.60 0.99 12.87
N ASN A 133 8.34 0.07 13.82
CA ASN A 133 7.74 0.35 15.14
C ASN A 133 6.48 1.25 15.10
N PRO A 134 5.46 0.91 14.30
CA PRO A 134 4.19 1.64 14.31
C PRO A 134 3.46 1.46 15.64
N GLU A 135 2.64 2.45 15.98
CA GLU A 135 1.58 2.32 16.96
C GLU A 135 0.41 1.55 16.35
N LYS A 136 -0.04 0.46 16.98
CA LYS A 136 -1.32 -0.17 16.62
C LYS A 136 -2.45 0.65 17.25
N ILE A 137 -3.27 1.30 16.42
CA ILE A 137 -4.26 2.27 16.90
C ILE A 137 -5.72 1.83 16.74
N ASP A 138 -6.01 0.86 15.86
CA ASP A 138 -7.37 0.36 15.67
C ASP A 138 -7.37 -1.05 15.07
N THR A 139 -8.54 -1.69 15.09
CA THR A 139 -8.80 -2.98 14.47
C THR A 139 -10.26 -3.05 14.03
N LYS A 140 -10.51 -3.41 12.76
CA LYS A 140 -11.86 -3.47 12.19
C LYS A 140 -12.10 -4.80 11.48
N LEU A 141 -13.30 -5.35 11.65
CA LEU A 141 -13.76 -6.50 10.88
C LEU A 141 -14.41 -6.00 9.57
N LEU A 142 -13.85 -6.40 8.44
CA LEU A 142 -14.51 -6.27 7.14
C LEU A 142 -15.49 -7.43 6.97
N GLU A 143 -16.71 -7.26 7.48
CA GLU A 143 -17.74 -8.32 7.52
C GLU A 143 -17.96 -9.01 6.18
N ARG A 144 -17.99 -8.25 5.08
CA ARG A 144 -18.17 -8.78 3.71
C ARG A 144 -17.10 -9.77 3.28
N LEU A 145 -15.88 -9.59 3.79
CA LEU A 145 -14.73 -10.42 3.44
C LEU A 145 -14.36 -11.39 4.58
N ASN A 146 -15.02 -11.26 5.74
CA ASN A 146 -14.70 -11.94 6.98
C ASN A 146 -13.20 -11.90 7.33
N VAL A 147 -12.58 -10.73 7.15
CA VAL A 147 -11.19 -10.49 7.55
C VAL A 147 -11.10 -9.29 8.45
N GLU A 148 -10.15 -9.35 9.37
CA GLU A 148 -9.81 -8.23 10.23
C GLU A 148 -8.69 -7.40 9.60
N GLU A 149 -8.79 -6.09 9.71
CA GLU A 149 -7.74 -5.13 9.36
C GLU A 149 -7.24 -4.41 10.61
N ILE A 150 -5.94 -4.16 10.65
CA ILE A 150 -5.24 -3.42 11.70
C ILE A 150 -4.84 -2.06 11.13
N ALA A 151 -5.12 -1.01 11.89
CA ALA A 151 -4.56 0.31 11.64
C ALA A 151 -3.24 0.48 12.39
N TYR A 152 -2.20 0.79 11.64
CA TYR A 152 -0.91 1.23 12.16
C TYR A 152 -0.71 2.72 11.91
N ALA A 153 -0.16 3.43 12.89
CA ALA A 153 0.19 4.84 12.75
C ALA A 153 1.64 5.12 13.15
N TRP A 154 2.22 6.09 12.45
CA TRP A 154 3.45 6.76 12.83
C TRP A 154 3.13 8.22 13.10
N ARG A 155 3.33 8.66 14.35
CA ARG A 155 3.04 10.03 14.81
C ARG A 155 4.17 11.03 14.52
N ASP A 156 5.33 10.52 14.09
CA ASP A 156 6.52 11.28 13.78
C ASP A 156 7.10 10.80 12.45
N MET A 157 6.84 11.58 11.39
CA MET A 157 7.31 11.32 10.04
C MET A 157 8.83 11.40 9.92
N ASP A 158 9.51 12.21 10.74
CA ASP A 158 10.96 12.32 10.75
C ASP A 158 11.61 11.05 11.31
N CYS A 159 11.06 10.53 12.41
CA CYS A 159 11.49 9.29 13.01
C CYS A 159 11.30 8.11 12.05
N LEU A 160 10.11 8.01 11.44
CA LEU A 160 9.81 6.99 10.43
C LEU A 160 10.79 7.08 9.25
N TYR A 161 10.98 8.28 8.67
CA TYR A 161 11.87 8.47 7.54
C TYR A 161 13.32 8.10 7.87
N LYS A 162 13.82 8.47 9.05
CA LYS A 162 15.18 8.09 9.50
C LYS A 162 15.33 6.58 9.66
N SER A 163 14.32 5.89 10.19
CA SER A 163 14.35 4.43 10.37
C SER A 163 14.46 3.66 9.05
N LEU A 164 14.08 4.28 7.93
CA LEU A 164 14.20 3.72 6.60
C LEU A 164 15.60 3.92 5.99
N LEU A 165 16.46 4.77 6.54
CA LEU A 165 17.81 5.05 6.03
C LEU A 165 18.89 4.12 6.61
N ILE A 166 18.52 3.24 7.56
CA ILE A 166 19.39 2.27 8.24
C ILE A 166 19.22 0.89 7.60
#